data_AF-A0AAE1LK58-F1
#
_entry.id   AF-A0AAE1LK58-F1
#
_cell.length_a   1.000
_cell.length_b   1.000
_cell.length_c   1.000
_cell.angle_alpha   90.00
_cell.angle_beta   90.00
_cell.angle_gamma   90.00
#
_symmetry.space_group_name_H-M   'P 1'
#
loop_
_entity.id
_entity.type
_entity.pdbx_description
1 polymer ?
#
loop_
_entity_poly.entity_id
_entity_poly.type
_entity_poly.pdbx_seq_one_letter_code
_entity_poly.pdbx_strand_id
1 'polypeptide(L)'
;MIISHQSLESLTITVKGFVGATKYMLGVVQAPKINARSFNQDPLEQYFGKMRRMLGDNRQPPVQSFLHARLNERAQSSASIETCKGNTTVERRKGLKVDSTPLPSRKKPKTSSD
;
A
#
# COMPACT_ATOMS: atom_id res chain seq x y z
N MET A 1 -13.69 33.92 -9.26
CA MET A 1 -12.73 32.79 -9.39
C MET A 1 -12.50 32.57 -10.87
N ILE A 2 -11.28 32.81 -11.37
CA ILE A 2 -10.94 32.56 -12.78
C ILE A 2 -10.37 31.15 -12.84
N ILE A 3 -11.11 30.22 -13.44
CA ILE A 3 -10.67 28.85 -13.66
C ILE A 3 -10.11 28.79 -15.08
N SER A 4 -8.94 28.17 -15.28
CA SER A 4 -8.40 27.99 -16.62
C SER A 4 -9.35 27.12 -17.46
N HIS A 5 -9.36 27.33 -18.77
CA HIS A 5 -10.16 26.49 -19.67
C HIS A 5 -9.89 24.99 -19.46
N GLN A 6 -8.61 24.62 -19.30
CA GLN A 6 -8.19 23.25 -19.05
C GLN A 6 -8.76 22.69 -17.74
N SER A 7 -8.77 23.48 -16.66
CA SER A 7 -9.35 23.04 -15.39
C SER A 7 -10.87 22.86 -15.51
N LEU A 8 -11.56 23.73 -16.24
CA LEU A 8 -13.01 23.61 -16.49
C LEU A 8 -13.34 22.35 -17.31
N GLU A 9 -12.54 22.08 -18.34
CA GLU A 9 -12.65 20.88 -19.17
C GLU A 9 -12.42 19.62 -18.34
N SER A 10 -11.36 19.60 -17.53
CA SER A 10 -11.06 18.47 -16.64
C SER A 10 -12.20 18.20 -15.64
N LEU A 11 -12.80 19.25 -15.06
CA LEU A 11 -13.96 19.12 -14.17
C LEU A 11 -15.16 18.52 -14.90
N THR A 12 -15.41 18.96 -16.13
CA THR A 12 -16.50 18.43 -16.96
C THR A 12 -16.31 16.93 -17.23
N ILE A 13 -15.07 16.52 -17.55
CA ILE A 13 -14.71 15.11 -17.75
C ILE A 13 -14.90 14.32 -16.46
N THR A 14 -14.42 14.83 -15.33
CA THR A 14 -14.56 14.17 -14.02
C THR A 14 -16.03 13.94 -13.66
N VAL A 15 -16.89 14.96 -13.82
CA VAL A 15 -18.32 14.83 -13.51
C VAL A 15 -18.99 13.80 -14.43
N LYS A 16 -18.79 13.91 -15.75
CA LYS A 16 -19.40 12.99 -16.72
C LYS A 16 -18.92 11.55 -16.49
N GLY A 17 -17.62 11.37 -16.25
CA GLY A 17 -17.01 10.08 -15.94
C GLY A 17 -17.56 9.47 -14.65
N PHE A 18 -17.64 10.24 -13.57
CA PHE A 18 -18.17 9.78 -12.30
C PHE A 18 -19.65 9.37 -12.39
N VAL A 19 -20.48 10.16 -13.08
CA VAL A 19 -21.91 9.83 -13.31
C VAL A 19 -22.04 8.55 -14.13
N GLY A 20 -21.27 8.41 -15.22
CA GLY A 20 -21.28 7.21 -16.06
C GLY A 20 -20.88 5.96 -15.26
N ALA A 21 -19.76 6.04 -14.53
CA ALA A 21 -19.28 4.94 -13.69
C ALA A 21 -20.29 4.57 -12.59
N THR A 22 -20.89 5.55 -11.93
CA THR A 22 -21.90 5.33 -10.88
C THR A 22 -23.13 4.62 -11.41
N LYS A 23 -23.66 5.06 -12.57
CA LYS A 23 -24.81 4.41 -13.22
C LYS A 23 -24.51 2.95 -13.58
N TYR A 24 -23.33 2.69 -14.15
CA TYR A 24 -22.89 1.35 -14.48
C TYR A 24 -22.75 0.45 -13.23
N MET A 25 -22.10 0.97 -12.18
CA MET A 25 -21.85 0.19 -10.96
C MET A 25 -23.15 -0.14 -10.21
N LEU A 26 -24.11 0.80 -10.15
CA LEU A 26 -25.39 0.57 -9.48
C LEU A 26 -26.34 -0.29 -10.32
N GLY A 27 -26.36 -0.11 -11.65
CA GLY A 27 -27.30 -0.80 -12.53
C GLY A 27 -26.82 -2.18 -12.98
N VAL A 28 -25.59 -2.27 -13.48
CA VAL A 28 -25.04 -3.49 -14.09
C VAL A 28 -24.32 -4.35 -13.06
N VAL A 29 -23.42 -3.75 -12.29
CA VAL A 29 -22.64 -4.47 -11.27
C VAL A 29 -23.44 -4.69 -9.98
N GLN A 30 -24.57 -3.98 -9.82
CA GLN A 30 -25.45 -4.04 -8.65
C GLN A 30 -24.70 -3.79 -7.34
N ALA A 31 -23.74 -2.84 -7.37
CA ALA A 31 -23.04 -2.42 -6.18
C ALA A 31 -24.02 -1.83 -5.16
N PRO A 32 -23.99 -2.23 -3.88
CA PRO A 32 -24.98 -1.80 -2.88
C PRO A 32 -24.85 -0.32 -2.52
N LYS A 33 -23.67 0.27 -2.71
CA LYS A 33 -23.39 1.69 -2.49
C LYS A 33 -22.12 2.12 -3.21
N ILE A 34 -22.01 3.40 -3.51
CA ILE A 34 -20.82 4.01 -4.10
C ILE A 34 -20.16 4.95 -3.09
N ASN A 35 -18.86 4.79 -2.89
CA ASN A 35 -18.05 5.70 -2.09
C ASN A 35 -17.25 6.62 -3.01
N ALA A 36 -17.66 7.88 -3.11
CA ALA A 36 -16.97 8.87 -3.94
C ALA A 36 -15.51 9.09 -3.52
N ARG A 37 -15.15 8.89 -2.25
CA ARG A 37 -13.76 9.00 -1.77
C ARG A 37 -12.82 7.98 -2.45
N SER A 38 -13.36 6.89 -3.00
CA SER A 38 -12.56 5.91 -3.72
C SER A 38 -12.21 6.34 -5.15
N PHE A 39 -12.78 7.43 -5.67
CA PHE A 39 -12.55 7.93 -7.04
C PHE A 39 -11.52 9.07 -7.07
N ASN A 40 -10.47 8.95 -6.27
CA ASN A 40 -9.36 9.89 -6.25
C ASN A 40 -8.02 9.16 -6.09
N GLN A 41 -6.92 9.91 -6.17
CA GLN A 41 -5.56 9.36 -6.08
C GLN A 41 -4.99 9.40 -4.65
N ASP A 42 -5.77 9.86 -3.65
CA ASP A 42 -5.28 10.01 -2.28
C ASP A 42 -4.68 8.71 -1.70
N PRO A 43 -5.26 7.51 -1.90
CA PRO A 43 -4.66 6.28 -1.39
C PRO A 43 -3.27 6.02 -1.97
N LEU A 44 -3.06 6.37 -3.25
CA LEU A 44 -1.77 6.24 -3.92
C LEU A 44 -0.76 7.26 -3.36
N GLU A 45 -1.20 8.50 -3.15
CA GLU A 45 -0.36 9.54 -2.53
C GLU A 45 0.03 9.19 -1.09
N GLN A 46 -0.90 8.65 -0.31
CA GLN A 46 -0.64 8.15 1.04
C GLN A 46 0.36 6.99 1.03
N TYR A 47 0.25 6.07 0.06
CA TYR A 47 1.23 5.02 -0.14
C TYR A 47 2.63 5.59 -0.43
N PHE A 48 2.75 6.55 -1.35
CA PHE A 48 4.04 7.20 -1.62
C PHE A 48 4.56 7.99 -0.42
N GLY A 49 3.67 8.61 0.38
CA GLY A 49 4.04 9.24 1.65
C GLY A 49 4.55 8.23 2.69
N LYS A 50 3.97 7.04 2.77
CA LYS A 50 4.48 5.92 3.59
C LYS A 50 5.86 5.48 3.12
N MET A 51 6.06 5.28 1.83
CA MET A 51 7.35 4.87 1.25
C MET A 51 8.46 5.90 1.52
N ARG A 52 8.17 7.19 1.36
CA ARG A 52 9.11 8.27 1.70
C ARG A 52 9.47 8.27 3.20
N ARG A 53 8.49 8.09 4.08
CA ARG A 53 8.72 7.99 5.53
C ARG A 53 9.58 6.79 5.92
N MET A 54 9.38 5.63 5.29
CA MET A 54 10.19 4.43 5.55
C MET A 54 11.67 4.59 5.18
N LEU A 55 11.97 5.49 4.24
CA LEU A 55 13.33 5.74 3.75
C LEU A 55 14.05 6.88 4.49
N GLY A 56 13.40 7.51 5.48
CA GLY A 56 13.95 8.54 6.36
C GLY A 56 14.25 9.86 5.64
N ASP A 57 13.38 10.87 5.79
CA ASP A 57 13.42 12.26 5.24
C ASP A 57 13.97 12.47 3.81
N ASN A 58 14.20 11.39 3.06
CA ASN A 58 14.74 11.41 1.72
C ASN A 58 13.58 11.77 0.80
N ARG A 59 13.43 13.07 0.55
CA ARG A 59 12.32 13.64 -0.23
C ARG A 59 12.18 12.99 -1.60
N GLN A 60 13.28 12.49 -2.15
CA GLN A 60 13.34 11.83 -3.44
C GLN A 60 14.27 10.60 -3.38
N PRO A 61 13.75 9.44 -2.98
CA PRO A 61 14.56 8.23 -2.95
C PRO A 61 14.91 7.76 -4.37
N PRO A 62 16.10 7.17 -4.59
CA PRO A 62 16.41 6.53 -5.86
C PRO A 62 15.53 5.30 -6.07
N VAL A 63 15.34 4.91 -7.33
CA VAL A 63 14.44 3.81 -7.72
C VAL A 63 14.75 2.52 -6.96
N GLN A 64 16.03 2.18 -6.78
CA GLN A 64 16.45 0.99 -6.05
C GLN A 64 15.98 1.01 -4.59
N SER A 65 16.14 2.13 -3.88
CA SER A 65 15.66 2.29 -2.50
C SER A 65 14.14 2.16 -2.38
N PHE A 66 13.40 2.70 -3.36
CA PHE A 66 11.95 2.51 -3.41
C PHE A 66 11.57 1.03 -3.60
N LEU A 67 12.26 0.31 -4.50
CA LEU A 67 12.01 -1.12 -4.73
C LEU A 67 12.30 -1.95 -3.47
N HIS A 68 13.38 -1.66 -2.76
CA HIS A 68 13.69 -2.31 -1.49
C HIS A 68 12.62 -2.04 -0.43
N ALA A 69 12.17 -0.78 -0.28
CA ALA A 69 11.11 -0.43 0.66
C ALA A 69 9.79 -1.14 0.33
N ARG A 70 9.43 -1.22 -0.96
CA ARG A 70 8.25 -1.94 -1.44
C ARG A 70 8.32 -3.44 -1.13
N LEU A 71 9.46 -4.08 -1.37
CA LEU A 71 9.64 -5.50 -1.08
C LEU A 71 9.55 -5.77 0.42
N ASN A 72 10.12 -4.89 1.24
CA ASN A 72 10.01 -4.99 2.69
C ASN A 72 8.56 -4.85 3.17
N GLU A 73 7.81 -3.88 2.63
CA GLU A 73 6.39 -3.69 2.96
C GLU A 73 5.53 -4.89 2.56
N ARG A 74 5.80 -5.48 1.40
CA ARG A 74 5.14 -6.71 0.95
C ARG A 74 5.47 -7.89 1.86
N ALA A 75 6.74 -8.04 2.25
CA ALA A 75 7.17 -9.10 3.16
C ALA A 75 6.48 -8.95 4.52
N GLN A 76 6.45 -7.74 5.10
CA GLN A 76 5.74 -7.43 6.34
C GLN A 76 4.23 -7.66 6.25
N SER A 77 3.61 -7.41 5.09
CA SER A 77 2.17 -7.63 4.90
C SER A 77 1.84 -9.11 4.70
N SER A 78 2.75 -9.88 4.10
CA SER A 78 2.59 -11.31 3.85
C SER A 78 2.84 -12.17 5.09
N ALA A 79 3.75 -11.71 5.95
CA ALA A 79 4.02 -12.36 7.21
C ALA A 79 3.10 -11.71 8.25
N SER A 80 2.05 -12.40 8.69
CA SER A 80 1.25 -12.01 9.86
C SER A 80 2.09 -12.18 11.13
N ILE A 81 3.17 -11.39 11.22
CA ILE A 81 4.08 -11.36 12.36
C ILE A 81 3.44 -10.43 13.38
N GLU A 82 3.15 -10.98 14.56
CA GLU A 82 2.70 -10.15 15.68
C GLU A 82 3.82 -9.14 15.97
N THR A 83 3.53 -7.86 15.75
CA THR A 83 4.40 -6.80 16.22
C THR A 83 4.11 -6.59 17.70
N CYS A 84 5.15 -6.61 18.54
CA CYS A 84 5.04 -6.25 19.96
C CYS A 84 4.62 -4.78 20.06
N LYS A 85 3.32 -4.50 20.09
CA LYS A 85 2.81 -3.19 20.48
C LYS A 85 2.68 -3.17 21.99
N GLY A 86 3.49 -2.35 22.66
CA GLY A 86 3.32 -2.09 24.08
C GLY A 86 1.90 -1.60 24.38
N ASN A 87 1.39 -1.91 25.58
CA ASN A 87 0.19 -1.47 26.32
C ASN A 87 -1.08 -0.99 25.58
N THR A 88 -1.24 -1.20 24.27
CA THR A 88 -2.41 -0.74 23.52
C THR A 88 -3.35 -1.91 23.32
N THR A 89 -4.42 -1.92 24.11
CA THR A 89 -5.46 -2.95 24.21
C THR A 89 -6.38 -2.90 22.98
N VAL A 90 -5.98 -3.51 21.86
CA VAL A 90 -6.89 -3.74 20.73
C VAL A 90 -6.86 -5.23 20.41
N GLU A 91 -8.06 -5.83 20.34
CA GLU A 91 -8.27 -7.28 20.26
C GLU A 91 -7.39 -7.97 19.20
N ARG A 92 -6.72 -9.04 19.65
CA ARG A 92 -5.70 -9.82 18.92
C ARG A 92 -6.29 -10.44 17.64
N ARG A 93 -5.73 -10.08 16.48
CA ARG A 93 -5.66 -11.04 15.36
C ARG A 93 -4.61 -12.08 15.74
N LYS A 94 -4.94 -13.38 15.67
CA LYS A 94 -3.99 -14.49 15.91
C LYS A 94 -2.85 -14.39 14.89
N GLY A 95 -1.70 -13.86 15.28
CA GLY A 95 -0.52 -13.86 14.43
C GLY A 95 0.37 -15.07 14.71
N LEU A 96 1.41 -15.20 13.90
CA LEU A 96 2.40 -16.26 14.05
C LEU A 96 3.25 -15.99 15.30
N LYS A 97 3.19 -16.90 16.27
CA LYS A 97 4.04 -16.88 17.46
C LYS A 97 5.47 -17.20 17.03
N VAL A 98 6.34 -16.18 17.01
CA VAL A 98 7.77 -16.37 16.75
C VAL A 98 8.38 -17.00 18.01
N ASP A 99 8.83 -18.24 17.90
CA ASP A 99 9.51 -18.98 18.96
C ASP A 99 11.04 -18.83 18.79
N SER A 100 11.79 -18.99 19.87
CA SER A 100 13.26 -18.95 19.89
C SER A 100 13.89 -20.24 19.36
N THR A 101 13.12 -21.07 18.64
CA THR A 101 13.62 -22.29 18.03
C THR A 101 14.63 -21.92 16.93
N PRO A 102 15.88 -22.42 17.01
CA PRO A 102 16.88 -22.09 16.02
C PRO A 102 16.45 -22.59 14.64
N LEU A 103 16.38 -21.68 13.68
CA LEU A 103 16.04 -22.01 12.30
C LEU A 103 17.06 -22.99 11.71
N PRO A 104 16.65 -23.89 10.80
CA PRO A 104 17.57 -24.79 10.13
C PRO A 104 18.67 -23.99 9.43
N SER A 105 19.91 -24.13 9.90
CA SER A 105 21.06 -23.47 9.30
C SER A 105 21.31 -24.07 7.91
N ARG A 106 21.34 -23.21 6.88
CA ARG A 106 21.68 -23.62 5.52
C ARG A 106 23.10 -24.19 5.54
N LYS A 107 23.27 -25.50 5.31
CA LYS A 107 24.58 -26.13 5.19
C LYS A 107 25.39 -25.38 4.13
N LYS A 108 26.55 -24.82 4.51
CA LYS A 108 27.47 -24.23 3.54
C LYS A 108 27.95 -25.35 2.60
N PRO A 109 27.97 -25.14 1.28
CA PRO A 109 28.57 -26.12 0.38
C PRO A 109 30.05 -26.28 0.76
N LYS A 110 30.50 -27.53 0.86
CA LYS A 110 31.92 -27.85 1.09
C LYS A 110 32.70 -27.32 -0.10
N THR A 111 33.51 -26.29 0.09
CA THR A 111 34.57 -25.93 -0.84
C THR A 111 35.59 -27.07 -0.81
N SER A 112 35.66 -27.85 -1.89
CA SER A 112 36.80 -28.72 -2.16
C SER A 112 38.02 -27.82 -2.36
N SER A 113 38.94 -27.85 -1.40
CA SER A 113 40.30 -27.34 -1.57
C SER A 113 41.10 -28.40 -2.33
N ASP A 114 41.56 -28.04 -3.53
CA ASP A 114 42.65 -28.73 -4.24
C ASP A 114 44.00 -28.47 -3.53
#